data_AF-A0AAV8ZUG8-F1
#
_entry.id   AF-A0AAV8ZUG8-F1
#
_cell.length_a   1.000
_cell.length_b   1.000
_cell.length_c   1.000
_cell.angle_alpha   90.00
_cell.angle_beta   90.00
_cell.angle_gamma   90.00
#
_symmetry.space_group_name_H-M   'P 1'
#
loop_
_entity.id
_entity.type
_entity.pdbx_description
1 polymer ?
#
loop_
_entity_poly.entity_id
_entity_poly.type
_entity_poly.pdbx_seq_one_letter_code
_entity_poly.pdbx_strand_id
1 'polypeptide(L)'
;MNSRGKNTRHLKIKDSNKINGFYPANISVKILHSGECKVGSVALHVGHNNDLGHLNLCKMETKALAVKISSKIPFQAILDEVRESVSRDKLDRVHLLTKRDLYNIEQCYNLNRESIRYVQDVVSVEPWIKEV
;
A
#
# COMPACT_ATOMS: atom_id res chain seq x y z
N MET A 1 -5.69 23.61 35.21
CA MET A 1 -4.80 22.43 35.16
C MET A 1 -5.48 21.37 34.32
N ASN A 2 -4.99 21.12 33.10
CA ASN A 2 -5.56 20.08 32.24
C ASN A 2 -5.01 18.72 32.71
N SER A 3 -5.90 17.77 33.01
CA SER A 3 -5.49 16.42 33.40
C SER A 3 -4.77 15.74 32.23
N ARG A 4 -3.60 15.17 32.49
CA ARG A 4 -2.86 14.39 31.47
C ARG A 4 -3.61 13.07 31.23
N GLY A 5 -3.76 12.69 29.96
CA GLY A 5 -4.36 11.40 29.59
C GLY A 5 -3.54 10.20 30.08
N LYS A 6 -4.20 9.06 30.29
CA LYS A 6 -3.62 7.84 30.89
C LYS A 6 -2.58 7.10 30.02
N ASN A 7 -2.33 7.55 28.78
CA ASN A 7 -1.41 6.93 27.81
C ASN A 7 -1.61 5.42 27.59
N THR A 8 -2.84 4.93 27.76
CA THR A 8 -3.23 3.55 27.47
C THR A 8 -3.55 3.43 26.00
N ARG A 9 -2.83 2.56 25.28
CA ARG A 9 -3.12 2.24 23.88
C ARG A 9 -4.18 1.16 23.80
N HIS A 10 -5.06 1.26 22.82
CA HIS A 10 -5.93 0.14 22.46
C HIS A 10 -5.10 -1.05 21.95
N LEU A 11 -5.59 -2.26 22.22
CA LEU A 11 -5.02 -3.48 21.65
C LEU A 11 -5.08 -3.38 20.11
N LYS A 12 -4.01 -3.84 19.45
CA LYS A 12 -3.97 -3.87 17.99
C LYS A 12 -4.95 -4.92 17.49
N ILE A 13 -5.68 -4.59 16.43
CA ILE A 13 -6.64 -5.50 15.77
C ILE A 13 -5.91 -6.64 15.06
N LYS A 14 -4.72 -6.37 14.52
CA LYS A 14 -3.81 -7.37 13.95
C LYS A 14 -2.59 -7.51 14.85
N ASP A 15 -2.16 -8.75 15.05
CA ASP A 15 -0.95 -9.07 15.80
C ASP A 15 0.31 -8.60 15.04
N SER A 16 1.49 -8.83 15.61
CA SER A 16 2.77 -8.49 15.01
C SER A 16 3.16 -9.52 13.94
N ASN A 17 3.77 -9.07 12.83
CA ASN A 17 4.46 -9.94 11.86
C ASN A 17 5.73 -10.61 12.45
N LYS A 18 5.94 -10.56 13.77
CA LYS A 18 7.19 -11.00 14.41
C LYS A 18 7.01 -12.43 14.87
N ILE A 19 7.82 -13.33 14.32
CA ILE A 19 7.77 -14.78 14.61
C ILE A 19 8.38 -15.19 15.96
N ASN A 20 8.98 -14.22 16.67
CA ASN A 20 9.71 -14.43 17.93
C ASN A 20 10.67 -15.64 17.91
N GLY A 21 11.32 -15.88 16.77
CA GLY A 21 12.18 -17.03 16.52
C GLY A 21 13.14 -16.77 15.35
N PHE A 22 14.02 -17.75 15.08
CA PHE A 22 14.96 -17.69 13.96
C PHE A 22 14.33 -18.27 12.70
N TYR A 23 14.42 -17.52 11.60
CA TYR A 23 13.90 -17.95 10.31
C TYR A 23 15.01 -18.58 9.46
N PRO A 24 14.87 -19.83 8.98
CA PRO A 24 15.96 -20.52 8.29
C PRO A 24 16.15 -20.11 6.83
N ALA A 25 15.20 -19.38 6.22
CA ALA A 25 15.36 -18.98 4.84
C ALA A 25 16.44 -17.92 4.68
N ASN A 26 17.31 -18.12 3.71
CA ASN A 26 18.39 -17.22 3.40
C ASN A 26 18.70 -17.26 1.90
N ILE A 27 19.36 -16.21 1.42
CA ILE A 27 19.95 -16.16 0.10
C ILE A 27 21.43 -15.87 0.32
N SER A 28 22.29 -16.74 -0.22
CA SER A 28 23.73 -16.62 -0.16
C SER A 28 24.28 -16.50 -1.58
N VAL A 29 25.21 -15.57 -1.78
CA VAL A 29 25.85 -15.35 -3.07
C VAL A 29 27.34 -15.55 -2.91
N LYS A 30 27.94 -16.34 -3.81
CA LYS A 30 29.39 -16.51 -3.92
C LYS A 30 29.82 -15.99 -5.27
N ILE A 31 30.66 -14.96 -5.27
CA ILE A 31 31.27 -14.40 -6.48
C ILE A 31 32.60 -15.12 -6.67
N LEU A 32 32.77 -15.80 -7.81
CA LEU A 32 33.99 -16.51 -8.17
C LEU A 32 35.01 -15.53 -8.77
N HIS A 33 36.29 -15.89 -8.71
CA HIS A 33 37.38 -15.08 -9.28
C HIS A 33 37.25 -14.90 -10.80
N SER A 34 36.50 -15.78 -11.47
CA SER A 34 36.14 -15.68 -12.89
C SER A 34 35.05 -14.64 -13.19
N GLY A 35 34.49 -13.98 -12.17
CA GLY A 35 33.35 -13.06 -12.30
C GLY A 35 31.98 -13.76 -12.31
N GLU A 36 31.93 -15.09 -12.25
CA GLU A 36 30.67 -15.83 -12.16
C GLU A 36 30.05 -15.75 -10.75
N CYS A 37 28.73 -15.54 -10.70
CA CYS A 37 27.97 -15.50 -9.44
C CYS A 37 27.22 -16.83 -9.23
N LYS A 38 27.50 -17.52 -8.13
CA LYS A 38 26.73 -18.68 -7.66
C LYS A 38 25.79 -18.24 -6.54
N VAL A 39 24.49 -18.43 -6.74
CA VAL A 39 23.45 -18.10 -5.77
C VAL A 39 22.89 -19.39 -5.18
N GLY A 40 22.93 -19.52 -3.85
CA GLY A 40 22.26 -20.57 -3.10
C GLY A 40 21.14 -19.97 -2.27
N SER A 41 19.91 -20.47 -2.43
CA SER A 41 18.76 -20.03 -1.64
C SER A 41 18.16 -21.19 -0.86
N VAL A 42 17.91 -20.96 0.43
CA VAL A 42 17.04 -21.82 1.23
C VAL A 42 15.71 -21.10 1.32
N ALA A 43 14.67 -21.61 0.67
CA ALA A 43 13.34 -21.00 0.66
C ALA A 43 12.40 -21.53 1.77
N LEU A 44 12.88 -22.43 2.61
CA LEU A 44 12.04 -23.16 3.56
C LEU A 44 11.48 -22.22 4.63
N HIS A 45 10.15 -22.09 4.65
CA HIS A 45 9.43 -21.33 5.66
C HIS A 45 9.09 -22.21 6.85
N VAL A 46 9.89 -22.19 7.91
CA VAL A 46 9.60 -22.95 9.14
C VAL A 46 9.05 -22.00 10.21
N GLY A 47 7.97 -22.43 10.88
CA GLY A 47 7.45 -21.77 12.09
C GLY A 47 6.37 -20.71 11.89
N HIS A 48 5.94 -20.42 10.66
CA HIS A 48 4.75 -19.60 10.40
C HIS A 48 4.18 -19.88 9.00
N ASN A 49 2.92 -19.48 8.79
CA ASN A 49 2.26 -19.53 7.49
C ASN A 49 2.30 -18.14 6.83
N ASN A 50 2.24 -18.11 5.51
CA ASN A 50 2.00 -16.88 4.76
C ASN A 50 0.56 -16.42 4.98
N ASP A 51 0.34 -15.68 6.06
CA ASP A 51 -0.94 -15.05 6.33
C ASP A 51 -1.13 -13.86 5.38
N LEU A 52 -2.09 -14.00 4.47
CA LEU A 52 -2.50 -12.98 3.52
C LEU A 52 -2.77 -11.64 4.20
N GLY A 53 -3.28 -11.62 5.43
CA GLY A 53 -3.56 -10.39 6.17
C GLY A 53 -2.32 -9.57 6.56
N HIS A 54 -1.15 -10.21 6.59
CA HIS A 54 0.13 -9.61 6.94
C HIS A 54 0.98 -9.22 5.72
N LEU A 55 0.53 -9.58 4.51
CA LEU A 55 1.15 -9.16 3.25
C LEU A 55 0.85 -7.70 2.92
N ASN A 56 1.74 -7.06 2.18
CA ASN A 56 1.49 -5.76 1.57
C ASN A 56 0.73 -5.94 0.25
N LEU A 57 -0.08 -4.93 -0.11
CA LEU A 57 -0.64 -4.85 -1.46
C LEU A 57 0.50 -4.68 -2.46
N CYS A 58 0.37 -5.29 -3.64
CA CYS A 58 1.36 -5.08 -4.68
C CYS A 58 1.24 -3.65 -5.24
N LYS A 59 2.31 -3.19 -5.91
CA LYS A 59 2.36 -1.83 -6.47
C LYS A 59 1.23 -1.59 -7.49
N MET A 60 0.86 -2.61 -8.27
CA MET A 60 -0.20 -2.49 -9.29
C MET A 60 -1.58 -2.31 -8.65
N GLU A 61 -1.92 -3.17 -7.68
CA GLU A 61 -3.17 -3.06 -6.91
C GLU A 61 -3.27 -1.70 -6.20
N THR A 62 -2.17 -1.25 -5.59
CA THR A 62 -2.13 0.03 -4.88
C THR A 62 -2.41 1.20 -5.84
N LYS A 63 -1.83 1.19 -7.05
CA LYS A 63 -2.09 2.20 -8.07
C LYS A 63 -3.54 2.17 -8.57
N ALA A 64 -4.09 0.98 -8.83
CA ALA A 64 -5.47 0.84 -9.27
C ALA A 64 -6.46 1.41 -8.24
N LEU A 65 -6.22 1.14 -6.95
CA LEU A 65 -7.01 1.73 -5.85
C LEU A 65 -6.83 3.25 -5.76
N ALA A 66 -5.61 3.76 -5.94
CA ALA A 66 -5.33 5.20 -5.96
C ALA A 66 -6.11 5.92 -7.06
N VAL A 67 -6.21 5.33 -8.27
CA VAL A 67 -7.03 5.88 -9.37
C VAL A 67 -8.49 5.98 -8.95
N LYS A 68 -9.08 4.92 -8.37
CA LYS A 68 -10.48 4.93 -7.90
C LYS A 68 -10.72 5.99 -6.82
N ILE A 69 -9.80 6.13 -5.87
CA ILE A 69 -9.85 7.17 -4.84
C ILE A 69 -9.78 8.57 -5.47
N SER A 70 -8.90 8.77 -6.46
CA SER A 70 -8.76 10.06 -7.16
C SER A 70 -10.03 10.46 -7.91
N SER A 71 -10.77 9.48 -8.43
CA SER A 71 -12.08 9.66 -9.07
C SER A 71 -13.23 9.90 -8.08
N LYS A 72 -12.92 10.13 -6.79
CA LYS A 72 -13.88 10.41 -5.71
C LYS A 72 -14.93 9.30 -5.50
N ILE A 73 -14.59 8.06 -5.85
CA ILE A 73 -15.43 6.90 -5.54
C ILE A 73 -15.44 6.70 -4.02
N PRO A 74 -16.61 6.56 -3.37
CA PRO A 74 -16.68 6.34 -1.93
C PRO A 74 -15.92 5.07 -1.53
N PHE A 75 -15.17 5.14 -0.42
CA PHE A 75 -14.39 4.00 0.07
C PHE A 75 -15.23 2.74 0.29
N GLN A 76 -16.49 2.89 0.69
CA GLN A 76 -17.39 1.77 0.87
C GLN A 76 -17.65 1.04 -0.45
N ALA A 77 -17.94 1.79 -1.53
CA ALA A 77 -18.14 1.21 -2.86
C ALA A 77 -16.88 0.48 -3.37
N ILE A 78 -15.69 1.05 -3.13
CA ILE A 78 -14.41 0.40 -3.50
C ILE A 78 -14.24 -0.93 -2.73
N LEU A 79 -14.56 -0.95 -1.44
CA LEU A 79 -14.46 -2.17 -0.63
C LEU A 79 -15.46 -3.25 -1.09
N ASP A 80 -16.68 -2.84 -1.43
CA ASP A 80 -17.73 -3.76 -1.83
C ASP A 80 -17.41 -4.37 -3.21
N GLU A 81 -16.95 -3.57 -4.18
CA GLU A 81 -16.49 -4.07 -5.49
C GLU A 81 -15.34 -5.09 -5.35
N VAL A 82 -14.37 -4.82 -4.48
CA VAL A 82 -13.25 -5.75 -4.25
C VAL A 82 -13.71 -7.03 -3.55
N ARG A 83 -14.74 -6.97 -2.69
CA ARG A 83 -15.29 -8.17 -2.05
C ARG A 83 -16.09 -9.01 -3.03
N GLU A 84 -16.77 -8.37 -3.98
CA GLU A 84 -17.50 -9.04 -5.05
C GLU A 84 -16.56 -9.71 -6.06
N SER A 85 -15.32 -9.25 -6.21
CA SER A 85 -14.34 -9.88 -7.11
C SER A 85 -13.75 -11.20 -6.57
N VAL A 86 -14.11 -11.61 -5.34
CA VAL A 86 -13.63 -12.86 -4.74
C VAL A 86 -14.17 -14.06 -5.52
N SER A 87 -13.27 -14.88 -6.05
CA SER A 87 -13.60 -16.16 -6.67
C SER A 87 -13.46 -17.29 -5.64
N ARG A 88 -14.26 -18.36 -5.76
CA ARG A 88 -14.26 -19.48 -4.79
C ARG A 88 -12.88 -20.08 -4.53
N ASP A 89 -12.03 -20.09 -5.54
CA ASP A 89 -10.73 -20.78 -5.50
C ASP A 89 -9.55 -19.83 -5.24
N LYS A 90 -9.78 -18.52 -5.12
CA LYS A 90 -8.69 -17.54 -4.99
C LYS A 90 -9.03 -16.40 -4.04
N LEU A 91 -8.33 -16.39 -2.91
CA LEU A 91 -8.31 -15.29 -1.97
C LEU A 91 -6.91 -14.65 -1.96
N ASP A 92 -6.81 -13.44 -2.48
CA ASP A 92 -5.59 -12.61 -2.44
C ASP A 92 -5.66 -11.49 -1.38
N ARG A 93 -4.51 -10.88 -1.05
CA ARG A 93 -4.39 -9.76 -0.09
C ARG A 93 -5.37 -8.61 -0.35
N VAL A 94 -5.64 -8.30 -1.61
CA VAL A 94 -6.55 -7.20 -2.00
C VAL A 94 -7.98 -7.43 -1.49
N HIS A 95 -8.43 -8.68 -1.35
CA HIS A 95 -9.77 -8.98 -0.84
C HIS A 95 -9.92 -8.73 0.66
N LEU A 96 -8.80 -8.59 1.38
CA LEU A 96 -8.74 -8.27 2.80
C LEU A 96 -8.54 -6.76 3.05
N LEU A 97 -8.92 -5.91 2.10
CA LEU A 97 -8.84 -4.46 2.23
C LEU A 97 -9.68 -3.94 3.40
N THR A 98 -9.12 -2.95 4.08
CA THR A 98 -9.80 -2.18 5.13
C THR A 98 -9.90 -0.72 4.74
N LYS A 99 -10.81 0.03 5.37
CA LYS A 99 -10.86 1.50 5.19
C LYS A 99 -9.52 2.15 5.52
N ARG A 100 -8.78 1.59 6.49
CA ARG A 100 -7.45 2.09 6.86
C ARG A 100 -6.44 1.94 5.72
N ASP A 101 -6.50 0.84 4.97
CA ASP A 101 -5.66 0.67 3.78
C ASP A 101 -5.95 1.76 2.75
N LEU A 102 -7.22 2.07 2.49
CA LEU A 102 -7.61 3.14 1.56
C LEU A 102 -7.17 4.53 2.02
N TYR A 103 -7.31 4.86 3.31
CA TYR A 103 -6.76 6.10 3.88
C TYR A 103 -5.24 6.17 3.73
N ASN A 104 -4.53 5.08 4.01
CA ASN A 104 -3.07 5.06 3.86
C ASN A 104 -2.68 5.30 2.39
N ILE A 105 -3.39 4.70 1.43
CA ILE A 105 -3.16 4.91 -0.01
C ILE A 105 -3.45 6.37 -0.39
N GLU A 106 -4.59 6.92 0.04
CA GLU A 106 -4.94 8.32 -0.20
C GLU A 106 -3.83 9.27 0.27
N GLN A 107 -3.27 9.03 1.46
CA GLN A 107 -2.17 9.82 2.03
C GLN A 107 -0.85 9.60 1.27
N CYS A 108 -0.49 8.35 0.96
CA CYS A 108 0.73 8.03 0.21
C CYS A 108 0.76 8.69 -1.18
N TYR A 109 -0.40 8.82 -1.82
CA TYR A 109 -0.55 9.48 -3.13
C TYR A 109 -1.01 10.94 -3.01
N ASN A 110 -1.16 11.45 -1.78
CA ASN A 110 -1.52 12.84 -1.50
C ASN A 110 -2.85 13.30 -2.19
N LEU A 111 -3.82 12.39 -2.27
CA LEU A 111 -5.09 12.57 -3.00
C LEU A 111 -6.17 13.35 -2.22
N ASN A 112 -5.94 13.59 -0.94
CA ASN A 112 -6.82 14.35 -0.05
C ASN A 112 -6.65 15.88 -0.21
N ARG A 113 -5.68 16.35 -1.02
CA ARG A 113 -5.55 17.78 -1.28
C ARG A 113 -6.60 18.19 -2.31
N GLU A 114 -7.68 18.82 -1.85
CA GLU A 114 -8.52 19.67 -2.70
C GLU A 114 -7.61 20.73 -3.32
N SER A 115 -7.22 20.54 -4.57
CA SER A 115 -6.40 21.47 -5.35
C SER A 115 -5.26 22.12 -4.55
N ILE A 116 -4.04 21.58 -4.63
CA ILE A 116 -2.92 22.52 -4.63
C ILE A 116 -3.13 23.32 -5.92
N ARG A 117 -3.77 24.49 -5.82
CA ARG A 117 -3.65 25.52 -6.84
C ARG A 117 -2.15 25.76 -6.94
N TYR A 118 -1.50 25.19 -7.93
CA TYR A 118 -0.17 25.63 -8.28
C TYR A 118 -0.36 27.08 -8.72
N VAL A 119 0.11 28.01 -7.90
CA VAL A 119 -0.09 29.45 -8.08
C VAL A 119 0.46 29.93 -9.44
N GLN A 120 1.23 29.11 -10.16
CA GLN A 120 1.74 29.44 -11.49
C GLN A 120 0.85 29.02 -12.67
N ASP A 121 -0.24 28.26 -12.48
CA ASP A 121 -1.19 27.94 -13.58
C ASP A 121 -2.29 29.00 -13.76
N VAL A 122 -2.22 30.12 -13.01
CA VAL A 122 -3.06 31.32 -13.25
C VAL A 122 -2.27 32.39 -14.02
N VAL A 123 -1.33 31.97 -14.88
CA VAL A 123 -0.83 32.86 -15.91
C VAL A 123 -1.88 32.93 -17.01
N SER A 124 -2.75 33.93 -16.86
CA SER A 124 -3.56 34.60 -17.88
C SER A 124 -3.39 34.06 -19.30
N VAL A 125 -4.36 33.27 -19.76
CA VAL A 125 -4.61 33.09 -21.20
C VAL A 125 -5.67 34.12 -21.57
N GLU A 126 -5.23 35.36 -21.77
CA GLU A 126 -5.99 36.36 -22.51
C GLU A 126 -5.26 36.69 -23.83
N PRO A 127 -6.03 37.02 -24.88
CA PRO A 127 -5.93 36.32 -26.16
C PRO A 127 -5.24 37.16 -27.23
N TRP A 128 -4.45 36.50 -28.09
CA TRP A 128 -3.91 37.11 -29.30
C TRP A 128 -5.02 37.23 -30.37
N ILE A 129 -5.94 38.16 -30.17
CA ILE A 129 -6.73 38.74 -31.27
C ILE A 129 -5.91 39.94 -31.75
N LYS A 130 -5.18 39.77 -32.86
CA LYS A 130 -4.71 40.91 -33.65
C LYS A 130 -5.70 41.11 -34.79
N GLU A 131 -6.51 42.13 -34.66
CA GLU A 131 -7.16 42.81 -35.78
C GLU A 131 -6.46 44.17 -35.88
N VAL A 132 -5.61 44.35 -36.90
CA VAL A 132 -5.39 45.53 -37.78
C VAL A 132 -4.35 45.12 -38.82
#